data_AF-A0A3M6VGU5-F1
#
_entry.id   AF-A0A3M6VGU5-F1
#
_cell.length_a   1.000
_cell.length_b   1.000
_cell.length_c   1.000
_cell.angle_alpha   90.00
_cell.angle_beta   90.00
_cell.angle_gamma   90.00
#
_symmetry.space_group_name_H-M   'P 1'
#
loop_
_entity.id
_entity.type
_entity.pdbx_description
1 polymer ?
#
loop_
_entity_poly.entity_id
_entity_poly.type
_entity_poly.pdbx_seq_one_letter_code
_entity_poly.pdbx_strand_id
1 'polypeptide(L)' 'MLQRVLSRENVDERRRAFFRASGITTYRQLLQRPLWDVAHVVDLSVCETEELLTKISIRLAPASRTVVISPAVTFMQ' A
#
# COMPACT_ATOMS: atom_id res chain seq x y z
N MET A 1 0.76 -7.29 7.12
CA MET A 1 -0.17 -6.25 6.59
C MET A 1 -0.12 -6.20 5.07
N LEU A 2 1.06 -6.06 4.44
CA LEU A 2 1.22 -6.01 2.99
C LEU A 2 0.65 -7.24 2.24
N GLN A 3 0.91 -8.46 2.73
CA GLN A 3 0.42 -9.70 2.10
C GLN A 3 -1.11 -9.77 1.98
N ARG A 4 -1.86 -9.19 2.95
CA ARG A 4 -3.33 -9.13 2.87
C ARG A 4 -3.80 -8.13 1.81
N VAL A 5 -3.08 -7.02 1.65
CA VAL A 5 -3.40 -6.01 0.64
C VAL A 5 -3.07 -6.52 -0.76
N LEU A 6 -1.91 -7.16 -0.93
CA LEU A 6 -1.56 -7.84 -2.19
C LEU A 6 -2.58 -8.92 -2.56
N SER A 7 -3.08 -9.68 -1.58
CA SER A 7 -4.14 -10.67 -1.82
C SER A 7 -5.47 -10.04 -2.24
N ARG A 8 -5.76 -8.81 -1.81
CA ARG A 8 -6.99 -8.08 -2.20
C ARG A 8 -6.89 -7.51 -3.61
N GLU A 9 -5.69 -7.17 -4.05
CA GLU A 9 -5.41 -6.67 -5.41
C GLU A 9 -5.22 -7.81 -6.43
N ASN A 10 -5.62 -9.05 -6.09
CA ASN A 10 -5.45 -10.25 -6.93
C ASN A 10 -4.01 -10.51 -7.37
N VAL A 11 -3.01 -10.16 -6.55
CA VAL A 11 -1.62 -10.51 -6.84
C VAL A 11 -1.41 -12.01 -6.61
N ASP A 12 -0.92 -12.70 -7.63
CA ASP A 12 -0.63 -14.13 -7.60
C ASP A 12 0.21 -14.55 -6.40
N GLU A 13 0.01 -15.77 -5.92
CA GLU A 13 0.78 -16.31 -4.80
C GLU A 13 2.28 -16.39 -5.11
N ARG A 14 2.65 -16.72 -6.35
CA ARG A 14 4.03 -16.70 -6.84
C ARG A 14 4.67 -15.32 -6.69
N ARG A 15 3.95 -14.26 -7.08
CA ARG A 15 4.40 -12.86 -6.95
C ARG A 15 4.48 -12.43 -5.49
N ARG A 16 3.52 -12.83 -4.67
CA ARG A 16 3.55 -12.63 -3.21
C ARG A 16 4.72 -13.34 -2.53
N ALA A 17 5.18 -14.46 -3.08
CA ALA A 17 6.37 -15.16 -2.63
C ALA A 17 7.65 -14.40 -3.02
N PHE A 18 7.73 -13.82 -4.21
CA PHE A 18 8.87 -12.96 -4.61
C PHE A 18 9.03 -11.75 -3.69
N PHE A 19 7.93 -11.06 -3.33
CA PHE A 19 7.99 -9.99 -2.34
C PHE A 19 8.57 -10.46 -1.00
N ARG A 20 8.18 -11.66 -0.52
CA ARG A 20 8.73 -12.23 0.72
C ARG A 20 10.21 -12.60 0.58
N ALA A 21 10.58 -13.23 -0.54
CA ALA A 21 11.95 -13.66 -0.80
C ALA A 21 12.92 -12.46 -0.86
N SER A 22 12.47 -11.33 -1.39
CA SER A 22 13.25 -10.08 -1.43
C SER A 22 13.19 -9.25 -0.14
N GLY A 23 12.59 -9.78 0.93
CA GLY A 23 12.51 -9.12 2.23
C GLY A 23 11.47 -7.99 2.31
N ILE A 24 10.63 -7.82 1.28
CA ILE A 24 9.57 -6.82 1.22
C ILE A 24 8.33 -7.38 1.93
N THR A 25 8.28 -7.19 3.24
CA THR A 25 7.19 -7.68 4.10
C THR A 25 6.20 -6.58 4.48
N THR A 26 6.62 -5.32 4.36
CA THR A 26 5.84 -4.13 4.74
C THR A 26 5.81 -3.10 3.61
N TYR A 27 4.76 -2.27 3.58
CA TYR A 27 4.63 -1.19 2.59
C TYR A 27 5.77 -0.17 2.69
N ARG A 28 6.25 0.10 3.90
CA ARG A 28 7.38 1.03 4.12
C ARG A 28 8.69 0.51 3.50
N GLN A 29 8.97 -0.80 3.61
CA GLN A 29 10.12 -1.41 2.95
C GLN A 29 10.00 -1.34 1.43
N LEU A 30 8.78 -1.45 0.92
CA LEU A 30 8.52 -1.32 -0.50
C LEU A 30 8.82 0.11 -0.98
N LEU A 31 8.39 1.14 -0.24
CA LEU A 31 8.68 2.55 -0.55
C LEU A 31 10.16 2.93 -0.43
N GLN A 32 10.94 2.17 0.34
CA GLN A 32 12.39 2.37 0.47
C GLN A 32 13.18 1.83 -0.72
N ARG A 33 12.55 1.04 -1.59
CA ARG A 33 13.18 0.47 -2.78
C ARG A 33 12.80 1.27 -4.02
N PRO A 34 13.72 1.41 -4.99
CA PRO A 34 13.38 2.05 -6.24
C PRO A 34 12.40 1.18 -7.02
N LEU A 35 11.48 1.83 -7.73
CA LEU A 35 10.37 1.17 -8.45
C LEU A 35 10.86 0.08 -9.41
N TRP A 36 11.97 0.33 -10.12
CA TRP A 36 12.55 -0.61 -11.08
C TRP A 36 13.13 -1.86 -10.41
N ASP A 37 13.68 -1.76 -9.19
CA ASP A 37 14.21 -2.89 -8.42
C ASP A 37 13.06 -3.80 -7.98
N VAL A 38 11.96 -3.18 -7.52
CA VAL A 38 10.73 -3.90 -7.20
C VAL A 38 10.19 -4.60 -8.45
N ALA A 39 10.01 -3.88 -9.56
CA ALA A 39 9.50 -4.42 -10.81
C ALA A 39 10.32 -5.62 -11.31
N HIS A 40 11.66 -5.52 -11.25
CA HIS A 40 12.56 -6.61 -11.60
C HIS A 40 12.39 -7.84 -10.69
N VAL A 41 12.27 -7.62 -9.38
CA VAL A 41 12.07 -8.70 -8.39
C VAL A 41 10.74 -9.43 -8.57
N VAL A 42 9.64 -8.71 -8.85
CA VAL A 42 8.31 -9.34 -8.97
C VAL A 42 7.99 -9.82 -10.37
N ASP A 43 8.91 -9.67 -11.31
CA ASP A 43 8.72 -9.98 -12.73
C ASP A 43 7.48 -9.28 -13.29
N LEU A 44 7.43 -7.97 -13.09
CA LEU A 44 6.38 -7.07 -13.57
C LEU A 44 7.00 -5.92 -14.37
N SER A 45 6.21 -5.34 -15.27
CA SER A 45 6.61 -4.08 -15.87
C SER A 45 6.65 -2.96 -14.82
N VAL A 46 7.43 -1.92 -15.11
CA VAL A 46 7.52 -0.73 -14.26
C VAL A 46 6.15 -0.06 -14.12
N CYS A 47 5.37 0.01 -15.21
CA CYS A 47 4.02 0.56 -15.21
C CYS A 47 3.04 -0.27 -14.36
N GLU A 48 3.03 -1.60 -14.51
CA GLU A 48 2.17 -2.46 -13.68
C GLU A 48 2.53 -2.37 -12.19
N THR A 49 3.83 -2.24 -11.91
CA THR A 49 4.31 -2.04 -10.54
C THR A 49 3.81 -0.71 -9.99
N GLU A 50 3.93 0.39 -10.75
CA GLU A 50 3.42 1.70 -10.35
C GLU A 50 1.91 1.71 -10.07
N GLU A 51 1.12 1.07 -10.94
CA GLU A 51 -0.32 0.91 -10.72
C GLU A 51 -0.62 0.13 -9.44
N LEU A 52 0.10 -0.96 -9.21
CA LEU A 52 -0.05 -1.79 -8.02
C LEU A 52 0.28 -0.97 -6.76
N LEU A 53 1.36 -0.19 -6.77
CA LEU A 53 1.73 0.65 -5.63
C LEU A 53 0.75 1.76 -5.37
N THR A 54 0.19 2.35 -6.42
CA THR A 54 -0.87 3.36 -6.32
C THR A 54 -2.11 2.77 -5.65
N LYS A 55 -2.57 1.58 -6.09
CA LYS A 55 -3.71 0.89 -5.49
C LYS A 55 -3.44 0.50 -4.03
N ILE A 56 -2.26 -0.03 -3.73
CA ILE A 56 -1.83 -0.34 -2.35
C ILE A 56 -1.81 0.92 -1.50
N SER A 57 -1.27 2.04 -2.00
CA SER A 57 -1.19 3.32 -1.30
C SER A 57 -2.57 3.84 -0.94
N ILE A 58 -3.55 3.79 -1.86
CA ILE A 58 -4.94 4.20 -1.59
C ILE A 58 -5.58 3.33 -0.50
N ARG A 59 -5.27 2.02 -0.48
CA ARG A 59 -5.80 1.08 0.51
C ARG A 59 -5.11 1.16 1.88
N LEU A 60 -3.84 1.53 1.91
CA LEU A 60 -3.04 1.67 3.12
C LEU A 60 -3.08 3.06 3.71
N ALA A 61 -3.35 4.08 2.90
CA ALA A 61 -3.69 5.40 3.39
C ALA A 61 -4.85 5.17 4.36
N PRO A 62 -4.67 5.46 5.67
CA PRO A 62 -5.83 5.58 6.52
C PRO A 62 -6.70 6.59 5.79
N ALA A 63 -7.95 6.23 5.50
CA ALA A 63 -8.94 7.23 5.15
C ALA A 63 -8.68 8.36 6.12
N SER A 64 -8.33 9.54 5.61
CA SER A 64 -8.36 10.76 6.39
C SER A 64 -9.80 10.89 6.85
N ARG A 65 -10.13 10.18 7.92
CA ARG A 65 -11.32 10.33 8.70
C ARG A 65 -11.01 11.59 9.49
N THR A 66 -10.97 12.70 8.77
CA THR A 66 -11.30 13.99 9.34
C THR A 66 -12.78 13.84 9.72
N VAL A 67 -13.01 13.18 10.87
CA VAL A 67 -14.19 13.47 11.68
C VAL A 67 -14.01 14.93 12.06
N VAL A 68 -14.46 15.84 11.20
CA VAL A 68 -14.97 17.13 11.68
C VAL A 68 -16.42 16.86 12.08
N ILE A 69 -16.56 16.07 13.13
CA ILE A 69 -17.72 16.15 13.98
C ILE A 69 -17.13 16.38 15.36
N SER A 70 -16.64 17.60 15.60
CA SER A 70 -16.45 18.07 16.96
C SER A 70 -17.82 18.49 17.49
N PRO A 71 -18.34 17.85 18.54
CA PRO A 71 -19.50 18.29 19.29
C PRO A 71 -19.04 19.22 20.42
N ALA A 72 -19.56 20.45 20.46
CA ALA A 72 -19.63 21.35 21.63
C ALA A 72 -20.13 22.70 21.09
N VAL A 73 -21.42 23.06 21.19
CA VAL A 73 -22.09 23.57 22.41
C VAL A 73 -21.13 24.34 23.31
N THR A 74 -21.23 25.68 23.26
CA THR A 74 -21.07 26.67 24.36
C THR A 74 -21.45 28.02 23.72
N PHE A 75 -22.72 28.45 23.77
CA PHE A 75 -23.28 29.32 24.80
C PHE A 75 -22.37 30.52 25.14
N MET A 76 -22.78 31.75 24.79
CA MET A 76 -22.71 32.94 25.66
C MET A 76 -23.10 34.20 24.87
N GLN A 77 -24.19 34.81 25.36
CA GLN A 77 -24.62 36.22 25.31
C GLN A 77 -24.95 36.88 23.97
#